data_AF-A0A8J4U1W9-F1
#
_entry.id   AF-A0A8J4U1W9-F1
#
_cell.length_a   1.000
_cell.length_b   1.000
_cell.length_c   1.000
_cell.angle_alpha   90.00
_cell.angle_beta   90.00
_cell.angle_gamma   90.00
#
_symmetry.space_group_name_H-M   'P 1'
#
loop_
_entity.id
_entity.type
_entity.pdbx_description
1 polymer ?
#
loop_
_entity_poly.entity_id
_entity_poly.type
_entity_poly.pdbx_seq_one_letter_code
_entity_poly.pdbx_strand_id
1 'polypeptide(L)'
;MYALTFALGIFGNIVVILGYIFCLPVWKSTNVYLFNLSVSDFIFQCTLPQLAYFYAYNLKSMNPVECIIDRTISYTNLYSTILFMMW
;
A
#
# COMPACT_ATOMS: atom_id res chain seq x y z
N MET A 1 15.07 8.52 -11.92
CA MET A 1 13.86 7.69 -12.16
C MET A 1 13.14 7.35 -10.85
N TYR A 2 13.79 6.74 -9.85
CA TYR A 2 13.15 6.35 -8.57
C TYR A 2 12.41 7.48 -7.83
N ALA A 3 12.96 8.70 -7.80
CA ALA A 3 12.32 9.84 -7.14
C ALA A 3 11.00 10.29 -7.82
N LEU A 4 10.89 10.12 -9.15
CA LEU A 4 9.68 10.48 -9.89
C LEU A 4 8.57 9.45 -9.62
N THR A 5 8.93 8.15 -9.62
CA THR A 5 8.03 7.05 -9.28
C THR A 5 7.57 7.14 -7.81
N PHE A 6 8.45 7.61 -6.93
CA PHE A 6 8.13 7.89 -5.54
C PHE A 6 7.12 9.03 -5.40
N ALA A 7 7.39 10.19 -6.02
CA ALA A 7 6.53 11.35 -5.93
C ALA A 7 5.14 11.09 -6.52
N LEU A 8 5.06 10.48 -7.70
CA LEU A 8 3.78 10.18 -8.36
C LEU A 8 2.94 9.16 -7.58
N GLY A 9 3.56 8.12 -7.02
CA GLY A 9 2.83 7.12 -6.24
C GLY A 9 2.36 7.63 -4.88
N ILE A 10 3.17 8.44 -4.18
CA ILE A 10 2.74 9.10 -2.94
C ILE A 10 1.54 10.01 -3.20
N PHE A 11 1.60 10.82 -4.26
CA PHE A 11 0.49 11.72 -4.60
C PHE A 11 -0.79 10.96 -4.94
N GLY A 12 -0.69 9.91 -5.77
CA GLY A 12 -1.84 9.08 -6.14
C GLY A 12 -2.48 8.39 -4.94
N ASN A 13 -1.67 7.74 -4.09
CA ASN A 13 -2.17 7.00 -2.93
C ASN A 13 -2.75 7.93 -1.85
N ILE A 14 -2.15 9.11 -1.60
CA ILE A 14 -2.71 10.11 -0.66
C ILE A 14 -4.06 10.64 -1.14
N VAL A 15 -4.20 10.94 -2.44
CA VAL A 15 -5.45 11.45 -3.01
C VAL A 15 -6.57 10.41 -2.85
N VAL A 16 -6.26 9.13 -3.05
CA VAL A 16 -7.21 8.02 -2.86
C VAL A 16 -7.62 7.88 -1.38
N ILE A 17 -6.65 7.90 -0.45
CA ILE A 17 -6.88 7.86 1.00
C ILE A 17 -7.77 9.04 1.43
N LEU A 18 -7.43 10.26 0.99
CA LEU A 18 -8.20 11.47 1.29
C LEU A 18 -9.61 11.41 0.67
N GLY A 19 -9.73 10.90 -0.55
CA GLY A 19 -11.01 10.68 -1.22
C GLY A 19 -11.92 9.73 -0.44
N TYR A 20 -11.37 8.63 0.10
CA TYR A 20 -12.15 7.71 0.94
C TYR A 20 -12.58 8.33 2.26
N ILE A 21 -11.71 9.10 2.92
CA ILE A 21 -12.01 9.73 4.21
C ILE A 21 -13.04 10.87 4.06
N PHE A 22 -12.95 11.68 3.01
CA PHE A 22 -13.79 12.87 2.85
C PHE A 22 -15.07 12.63 2.02
N CYS A 23 -15.07 11.74 1.03
CA CYS A 23 -16.20 11.58 0.10
C CYS A 23 -17.07 10.34 0.33
N LEU A 24 -16.67 9.37 1.16
CA LEU A 24 -17.47 8.16 1.41
C LEU A 24 -17.93 8.07 2.87
N PRO A 25 -19.15 8.56 3.20
CA PRO A 25 -19.73 8.40 4.53
C PRO A 25 -20.17 6.96 4.83
N VAL A 26 -20.24 6.08 3.82
CA VAL A 26 -20.70 4.69 3.96
C VAL A 26 -19.57 3.71 3.61
N TRP A 27 -19.03 3.06 4.63
CA TRP A 27 -17.94 2.10 4.49
C TRP A 27 -18.50 0.72 4.11
N LYS A 28 -18.49 0.40 2.81
CA LYS A 28 -18.70 -0.97 2.32
C LYS A 28 -17.38 -1.77 2.42
N SER A 29 -17.46 -3.10 2.55
CA SER A 29 -16.28 -3.98 2.63
C SER A 29 -15.28 -3.74 1.50
N THR A 30 -15.74 -3.47 0.29
CA THR A 30 -14.90 -3.13 -0.88
C THR A 30 -14.11 -1.83 -0.69
N ASN A 31 -14.67 -0.82 -0.02
CA ASN A 31 -14.01 0.47 0.21
C ASN A 31 -12.96 0.37 1.33
N VAL A 32 -13.20 -0.46 2.35
CA VAL A 32 -12.20 -0.79 3.38
C VAL A 32 -11.01 -1.54 2.75
N TYR A 33 -11.31 -2.47 1.84
CA TYR A 33 -10.33 -3.23 1.05
C TYR A 33 -9.46 -2.31 0.16
N LEU A 34 -10.07 -1.35 -0.56
CA LEU A 34 -9.34 -0.36 -1.38
C LEU A 34 -8.53 0.64 -0.54
N PHE A 35 -9.04 1.03 0.62
CA PHE A 35 -8.30 1.86 1.57
C PHE A 35 -7.04 1.15 2.07
N ASN A 36 -7.17 -0.10 2.53
CA ASN A 36 -6.01 -0.90 2.96
C ASN A 36 -4.98 -1.11 1.84
N LEU A 37 -5.44 -1.31 0.60
CA LEU A 37 -4.56 -1.42 -0.57
C LEU A 37 -3.75 -0.12 -0.78
N SER A 38 -4.42 1.05 -0.78
CA SER A 38 -3.76 2.34 -0.95
C SER A 38 -2.76 2.66 0.18
N VAL A 39 -3.03 2.18 1.40
CA VAL A 39 -2.10 2.29 2.54
C VAL A 39 -0.88 1.38 2.32
N SER A 40 -1.06 0.16 1.80
CA SER A 40 0.05 -0.74 1.44
C SER A 40 0.96 -0.12 0.39
N ASP A 41 0.38 0.40 -0.69
CA ASP A 41 1.14 1.05 -1.77
C ASP A 41 1.87 2.29 -1.25
N PHE A 42 1.28 3.05 -0.33
CA PHE A 42 1.94 4.20 0.30
C PHE A 42 3.17 3.78 1.11
N ILE A 43 3.05 2.70 1.88
CA ILE A 43 4.13 2.13 2.68
C ILE A 43 5.24 1.61 1.75
N PHE A 44 4.90 0.88 0.70
CA PHE A 44 5.86 0.40 -0.32
C PHE A 44 6.59 1.56 -1.00
N GLN A 45 5.88 2.64 -1.34
CA GLN A 45 6.50 3.86 -1.86
C GLN A 45 7.48 4.44 -0.83
N CYS A 46 7.14 4.51 0.45
CA CYS A 46 8.06 4.97 1.51
C CYS A 46 9.32 4.11 1.66
N THR A 47 9.24 2.81 1.37
CA THR A 47 10.39 1.89 1.43
C THR A 47 11.32 2.01 0.22
N LEU A 48 10.81 2.39 -0.96
CA LEU A 48 11.60 2.59 -2.19
C LEU A 48 12.82 3.54 -2.06
N PRO A 49 12.72 4.75 -1.47
CA PRO A 49 13.88 5.62 -1.28
C PRO A 49 14.86 5.03 -0.26
N GLN A 50 14.34 4.33 0.75
CA GLN A 50 15.16 3.62 1.74
C GLN A 50 15.95 2.51 1.06
N LEU A 51 15.31 1.73 0.19
CA LEU A 51 15.93 0.66 -0.59
C LEU A 51 17.01 1.22 -1.55
N ALA A 52 16.73 2.34 -2.24
CA ALA A 52 17.69 2.99 -3.12
C ALA A 52 18.94 3.46 -2.34
N TYR A 53 18.75 3.99 -1.13
CA TYR A 53 19.84 4.38 -0.24
C TYR A 53 20.64 3.17 0.26
N PHE A 54 19.95 2.11 0.68
CA PHE A 54 20.55 0.85 1.12
C PHE A 54 21.37 0.18 0.02
N TYR A 55 20.86 0.19 -1.21
CA TYR A 55 21.54 -0.35 -2.39
C TYR A 55 22.80 0.47 -2.74
N ALA A 56 22.72 1.80 -2.65
CA ALA A 56 23.87 2.67 -2.89
C ALA A 56 24.98 2.50 -1.84
N TYR A 57 24.62 2.18 -0.59
CA TYR A 57 25.56 2.01 0.53
C TYR A 57 25.89 0.54 0.88
N ASN A 58 25.41 -0.45 0.12
CA ASN A 58 25.59 -1.90 0.38
C ASN A 58 25.13 -2.36 1.78
N LEU A 59 24.17 -1.66 2.38
CA LEU A 59 23.62 -2.01 3.69
C LEU A 59 22.39 -2.94 3.46
N LYS A 60 22.39 -4.13 4.06
CA LYS A 60 21.43 -5.23 3.75
C LYS A 60 20.06 -5.08 4.42
N SER A 61 19.78 -3.96 5.08
CA SER A 61 18.69 -3.88 6.07
C SER A 61 17.41 -3.30 5.46
N MET A 62 16.66 -4.11 4.71
CA MET A 62 15.26 -3.78 4.40
C MET A 62 14.40 -3.95 5.67
N ASN A 63 13.49 -3.01 5.94
CA ASN A 63 12.63 -3.12 7.10
C ASN A 63 11.68 -4.32 6.97
N PRO A 64 11.66 -5.25 7.94
CA PRO A 64 10.78 -6.41 7.91
C PRO A 64 9.29 -6.06 8.04
N VAL A 65 8.98 -4.87 8.58
CA VAL A 65 7.62 -4.42 8.89
C VAL A 65 6.80 -4.22 7.60
N GLU A 66 7.31 -3.48 6.62
CA GLU A 66 6.61 -3.26 5.35
C GLU A 66 6.34 -4.55 4.58
N CYS A 67 7.29 -5.50 4.57
CA CYS A 67 7.12 -6.81 3.92
C CYS A 67 6.01 -7.65 4.56
N ILE A 68 5.89 -7.60 5.89
CA ILE A 68 4.83 -8.28 6.62
C ILE A 68 3.46 -7.65 6.31
N ILE A 69 3.39 -6.32 6.25
CA ILE A 69 2.15 -5.59 5.95
C ILE A 69 1.64 -5.94 4.55
N ASP A 70 2.50 -5.86 3.53
CA ASP A 70 2.14 -6.10 2.13
C ASP A 70 1.67 -7.55 1.91
N ARG A 71 2.38 -8.50 2.54
CA ARG A 71 2.00 -9.92 2.55
C ARG A 71 0.62 -10.11 3.20
N THR A 72 0.40 -9.51 4.37
CA THR A 72 -0.85 -9.68 5.12
C THR A 72 -2.04 -9.16 4.31
N ILE A 73 -1.91 -7.98 3.69
CA ILE A 73 -2.96 -7.36 2.88
C ILE A 73 -3.28 -8.22 1.64
N SER A 74 -2.26 -8.75 0.95
CA SER A 74 -2.47 -9.64 -0.19
C SER A 74 -3.21 -10.93 0.17
N TYR A 75 -2.89 -11.54 1.32
CA TYR A 75 -3.63 -12.71 1.80
C TYR A 75 -5.06 -12.37 2.16
N THR A 76 -5.28 -11.28 2.91
CA THR A 76 -6.64 -10.85 3.29
C THR A 76 -7.48 -10.48 2.06
N ASN A 77 -6.88 -9.85 1.05
CA ASN A 77 -7.49 -9.57 -0.25
C ASN A 77 -7.98 -10.86 -0.93
N LEU A 78 -7.09 -11.84 -1.10
CA LEU A 78 -7.41 -13.12 -1.75
C LEU A 78 -8.57 -13.82 -1.05
N TYR A 79 -8.50 -13.96 0.29
CA TYR A 79 -9.54 -14.62 1.06
C TYR A 79 -10.87 -13.87 1.03
N SER A 80 -10.86 -12.54 1.10
CA SER A 80 -12.08 -11.73 1.02
C SER A 80 -12.76 -11.86 -0.34
N THR A 81 -11.97 -11.87 -1.43
CA THR A 81 -12.50 -12.00 -2.80
C THR A 81 -13.13 -13.38 -3.00
N ILE A 82 -12.47 -14.44 -2.52
CA ILE A 82 -13.02 -15.80 -2.53
C ILE A 82 -14.34 -15.85 -1.75
N LEU A 83 -14.37 -15.29 -0.54
CA LEU A 83 -15.56 -15.35 0.32
C LEU A 83 -16.75 -14.58 -0.27
N PHE A 84 -16.50 -13.46 -0.94
CA PHE A 84 -17.53 -12.66 -1.63
C PHE A 84 -18.00 -13.28 -2.96
N MET A 85 -17.18 -14.13 -3.58
CA MET A 85 -17.53 -14.80 -4.83
C MET A 85 -18.27 -16.13 -4.57
N MET A 86 -18.06 -16.73 -3.40
CA MET A 86 -18.71 -17.97 -2.95
C MET A 86 -20.11 -17.74 -2.34
N TRP A 87 -20.51 -16.49 -2.15
CA TRP A 87 -21.81 -16.08 -1.61
C TRP A 87 -22.56 -15.23 -2.62
#